data_AF-A0A7S1FH03-F1
#
_entry.id   AF-A0A7S1FH03-F1
#
_cell.length_a   1.000
_cell.length_b   1.000
_cell.length_c   1.000
_cell.angle_alpha   90.00
_cell.angle_beta   90.00
_cell.angle_gamma   90.00
#
_symmetry.space_group_name_H-M   'P 1'
#
loop_
_entity.id
_entity.type
_entity.pdbx_description
1 polymer ?
#
loop_
_entity_poly.entity_id
_entity_poly.type
_entity_poly.pdbx_seq_one_letter_code
_entity_poly.pdbx_strand_id
1 'polypeptide(L)'
;LGNLIDDAAGAAGAGSDSAEQVGDSLTDVMKSVHESVKSAVNSSSHHTKPLMKKINIFRADMCFKRDNLMKDEDCMKFLAKLCSAESTGEGICAHFGAMLEAQCLPSNKNSAAHLVSCPEYHTMLDPLEGDSDEDGDGYNNSIDAMPFTPTEWSDMDGDGIGDNSDPDRDGDSVENEQDAFPDDPKEWSDMDGDGIGDNSDPDR
;
A
#
# COMPACT_ATOMS: atom_id res chain seq x y z
N LEU A 1 2.02 71.42 -17.64
CA LEU A 1 3.48 71.36 -17.78
C LEU A 1 3.89 69.90 -17.55
N GLY A 2 4.20 69.07 -18.55
CA GLY A 2 4.15 69.25 -20.01
C GLY A 2 5.50 69.00 -20.67
N ASN A 3 5.61 67.90 -21.44
CA ASN A 3 6.75 67.48 -22.29
C ASN A 3 8.04 67.11 -21.51
N LEU A 4 8.97 66.24 -21.96
CA LEU A 4 9.22 65.40 -23.17
C LEU A 4 9.78 64.03 -22.63
N ILE A 5 9.75 62.79 -23.17
CA ILE A 5 9.53 62.11 -24.49
C ILE A 5 10.51 62.47 -25.62
N ASP A 6 11.07 61.58 -26.46
CA ASP A 6 10.97 60.12 -26.65
C ASP A 6 12.39 59.53 -26.92
N ASP A 7 12.54 58.20 -26.92
CA ASP A 7 13.29 57.40 -27.93
C ASP A 7 13.56 55.95 -27.44
N ALA A 8 13.52 54.86 -28.21
CA ALA A 8 12.69 54.39 -29.33
C ALA A 8 13.41 53.20 -30.04
N ALA A 9 13.30 51.98 -29.50
CA ALA A 9 13.62 50.72 -30.19
C ALA A 9 12.93 49.55 -29.45
N GLY A 10 12.50 48.46 -30.09
CA GLY A 10 12.42 48.10 -31.50
C GLY A 10 11.75 46.72 -31.61
N ALA A 11 10.83 46.50 -32.55
CA ALA A 11 9.83 45.43 -32.42
C ALA A 11 10.26 44.04 -32.92
N ALA A 12 9.77 43.00 -32.23
CA ALA A 12 9.48 41.65 -32.73
C ALA A 12 8.33 41.07 -31.90
N GLY A 13 7.49 40.19 -32.45
CA GLY A 13 6.29 39.72 -31.73
C GLY A 13 5.70 38.38 -32.17
N ALA A 14 5.27 37.62 -31.16
CA ALA A 14 4.37 36.47 -31.12
C ALA A 14 4.08 36.22 -29.62
N GLY A 15 2.96 35.67 -29.16
CA GLY A 15 1.85 35.01 -29.84
C GLY A 15 1.62 33.64 -29.19
N SER A 16 0.39 33.34 -28.74
CA SER A 16 0.01 32.18 -27.89
C SER A 16 0.64 32.20 -26.46
N ASP A 17 0.06 31.60 -25.41
CA ASP A 17 -1.36 31.23 -25.17
C ASP A 17 -1.64 31.10 -23.66
N SER A 18 -2.89 30.83 -23.28
CA SER A 18 -3.30 30.57 -21.89
C SER A 18 -2.64 29.32 -21.29
N ALA A 19 -2.20 29.41 -20.03
CA ALA A 19 -1.71 28.27 -19.24
C ALA A 19 -2.30 28.30 -17.81
N GLU A 20 -3.61 28.07 -17.71
CA GLU A 20 -4.30 27.90 -16.42
C GLU A 20 -3.95 26.50 -15.85
N GLN A 21 -3.03 26.46 -14.88
CA GLN A 21 -2.58 25.20 -14.28
C GLN A 21 -3.60 24.65 -13.27
N VAL A 22 -4.66 24.02 -13.79
CA VAL A 22 -5.54 23.13 -13.01
C VAL A 22 -4.78 21.83 -12.73
N GLY A 23 -3.93 21.87 -11.72
CA GLY A 23 -3.17 20.73 -11.20
C GLY A 23 -3.99 19.82 -10.28
N ASP A 24 -5.23 19.49 -10.67
CA ASP A 24 -6.06 18.52 -9.94
C ASP A 24 -5.52 17.12 -10.23
N SER A 25 -4.86 16.51 -9.24
CA SER A 25 -3.86 15.49 -9.51
C SER A 25 -4.47 14.12 -9.79
N LEU A 26 -3.89 13.43 -10.79
CA LEU A 26 -4.18 12.03 -11.12
C LEU A 26 -4.08 11.10 -9.89
N THR A 27 -3.25 11.46 -8.90
CA THR A 27 -3.07 10.75 -7.63
C THR A 27 -4.35 10.66 -6.79
N ASP A 28 -5.18 11.70 -6.75
CA ASP A 28 -6.39 11.70 -5.90
C ASP A 28 -7.52 10.88 -6.55
N VAL A 29 -7.59 10.87 -7.88
CA VAL A 29 -8.44 9.94 -8.64
C VAL A 29 -7.99 8.49 -8.41
N MET A 30 -6.68 8.22 -8.40
CA MET A 30 -6.12 6.90 -8.10
C MET A 30 -6.40 6.47 -6.66
N LYS A 31 -6.23 7.37 -5.67
CA LYS A 31 -6.53 7.09 -4.24
C LYS A 31 -8.01 6.78 -4.01
N SER A 32 -8.91 7.48 -4.69
CA SER A 32 -10.35 7.17 -4.69
C SER A 32 -10.69 5.81 -5.31
N VAL A 33 -9.94 5.36 -6.33
CA VAL A 33 -10.11 4.03 -6.94
C VAL A 33 -9.56 2.93 -6.02
N HIS A 34 -8.42 3.16 -5.36
CA HIS A 34 -7.78 2.23 -4.44
C HIS A 34 -8.68 1.85 -3.25
N GLU A 35 -9.30 2.83 -2.58
CA GLU A 35 -10.32 2.58 -1.54
C GLU A 35 -11.53 1.78 -2.06
N SER A 36 -11.95 2.04 -3.31
CA SER A 36 -13.05 1.30 -3.94
C SER A 36 -12.69 -0.18 -4.19
N VAL A 37 -11.40 -0.49 -4.40
CA VAL A 37 -10.88 -1.86 -4.60
C VAL A 37 -10.75 -2.61 -3.28
N LYS A 38 -10.30 -1.97 -2.20
CA LYS A 38 -10.11 -2.61 -0.87
C LYS A 38 -11.38 -3.29 -0.35
N SER A 39 -12.54 -2.64 -0.54
CA SER A 39 -13.87 -3.22 -0.24
C SER A 39 -14.24 -4.42 -1.14
N ALA A 40 -13.72 -4.48 -2.35
CA ALA A 40 -14.08 -5.48 -3.34
C ALA A 40 -13.38 -6.84 -3.15
N VAL A 41 -12.10 -6.82 -2.75
CA VAL A 41 -11.27 -8.02 -2.57
C VAL A 41 -11.64 -8.74 -1.27
N ASN A 42 -11.83 -7.99 -0.17
CA ASN A 42 -12.18 -8.58 1.12
C ASN A 42 -13.65 -9.07 1.22
N SER A 43 -14.43 -8.92 0.13
CA SER A 43 -15.81 -9.43 0.00
C SER A 43 -15.88 -10.93 -0.37
N SER A 44 -15.05 -11.75 0.29
CA SER A 44 -15.37 -13.19 0.49
C SER A 44 -16.50 -13.34 1.54
N SER A 45 -16.72 -12.30 2.36
CA SER A 45 -17.97 -12.11 3.10
C SER A 45 -19.13 -11.78 2.16
N HIS A 46 -20.30 -12.37 2.42
CA HIS A 46 -21.37 -12.60 1.45
C HIS A 46 -22.28 -11.38 1.15
N HIS A 47 -21.73 -10.16 1.17
CA HIS A 47 -22.47 -8.93 0.90
C HIS A 47 -22.85 -8.78 -0.58
N THR A 48 -24.15 -8.81 -0.86
CA THR A 48 -24.68 -8.59 -2.21
C THR A 48 -24.49 -7.13 -2.64
N LYS A 49 -23.40 -6.84 -3.37
CA LYS A 49 -23.13 -5.50 -3.93
C LYS A 49 -24.37 -4.96 -4.67
N PRO A 50 -24.67 -3.65 -4.56
CA PRO A 50 -25.86 -3.06 -5.18
C PRO A 50 -25.86 -3.28 -6.69
N LEU A 51 -27.05 -3.53 -7.25
CA LEU A 51 -27.21 -3.74 -8.69
C LEU A 51 -26.88 -2.46 -9.46
N MET A 52 -25.95 -2.57 -10.41
CA MET A 52 -25.55 -1.49 -11.31
C MET A 52 -26.75 -0.83 -12.00
N LYS A 53 -26.63 0.48 -12.25
CA LYS A 53 -27.57 1.18 -13.14
C LYS A 53 -27.55 0.52 -14.52
N LYS A 54 -28.69 0.38 -15.19
CA LYS A 54 -28.79 -0.31 -16.50
C LYS A 54 -27.81 0.20 -17.57
N ILE A 55 -27.44 1.49 -17.53
CA ILE A 55 -26.42 2.08 -18.40
C ILE A 55 -25.00 1.60 -18.08
N ASN A 56 -24.69 1.33 -16.81
CA ASN A 56 -23.42 0.75 -16.36
C ASN A 56 -23.36 -0.73 -16.77
N ILE A 57 -24.43 -1.50 -16.58
CA ILE A 57 -24.54 -2.91 -17.04
C ILE A 57 -24.29 -2.99 -18.56
N PHE A 58 -24.99 -2.17 -19.35
CA PHE A 58 -24.84 -2.18 -20.81
C PHE A 58 -23.43 -1.79 -21.28
N ARG A 59 -22.77 -0.84 -20.60
CA ARG A 59 -21.38 -0.49 -20.88
C ARG A 59 -20.41 -1.60 -20.47
N ALA A 60 -20.64 -2.25 -19.33
CA ALA A 60 -19.83 -3.37 -18.86
C ALA A 60 -19.94 -4.56 -19.83
N ASP A 61 -21.15 -4.87 -20.30
CA ASP A 61 -21.40 -5.88 -21.34
C ASP A 61 -20.70 -5.55 -22.67
N MET A 62 -20.80 -4.30 -23.14
CA MET A 62 -20.08 -3.87 -24.36
C MET A 62 -18.56 -3.92 -24.21
N CYS A 63 -18.01 -3.59 -23.03
CA CYS A 63 -16.58 -3.73 -22.76
C CYS A 63 -16.15 -5.20 -22.70
N PHE A 64 -16.88 -6.03 -21.95
CA PHE A 64 -16.56 -7.44 -21.77
C PHE A 64 -16.61 -8.25 -23.08
N LYS A 65 -17.41 -7.81 -24.05
CA LYS A 65 -17.53 -8.43 -25.39
C LYS A 65 -16.47 -7.97 -26.41
N ARG A 66 -15.42 -7.23 -26.02
CA ARG A 66 -14.35 -6.79 -26.94
C ARG A 66 -13.26 -7.84 -27.09
N ASP A 67 -12.94 -8.20 -28.33
CA ASP A 67 -11.92 -9.23 -28.67
C ASP A 67 -10.50 -8.94 -28.13
N ASN A 68 -10.23 -7.71 -27.70
CA ASN A 68 -8.95 -7.27 -27.14
C ASN A 68 -9.14 -6.51 -25.81
N LEU A 69 -10.11 -6.90 -24.97
CA LEU A 69 -10.39 -6.26 -23.68
C LEU A 69 -9.12 -5.96 -22.86
N MET A 70 -8.21 -6.93 -22.70
CA MET A 70 -6.96 -6.77 -21.94
C MET A 70 -5.99 -5.69 -22.48
N LYS A 71 -6.23 -5.16 -23.69
CA LYS A 71 -5.46 -4.06 -24.31
C LYS A 71 -6.24 -2.74 -24.36
N ASP A 72 -7.48 -2.75 -23.88
CA ASP A 72 -8.38 -1.61 -23.90
C ASP A 72 -8.41 -0.98 -22.52
N GLU A 73 -7.47 -0.06 -22.27
CA GLU A 73 -7.30 0.58 -20.96
C GLU A 73 -8.60 1.19 -20.42
N ASP A 74 -9.38 1.87 -21.27
CA ASP A 74 -10.63 2.50 -20.88
C ASP A 74 -11.63 1.45 -20.39
N CYS A 75 -11.83 0.36 -21.13
CA CYS A 75 -12.73 -0.72 -20.71
C CYS A 75 -12.21 -1.51 -19.50
N MET A 76 -10.90 -1.71 -19.36
CA MET A 76 -10.28 -2.36 -18.21
C MET A 76 -10.45 -1.54 -16.93
N LYS A 77 -10.07 -0.25 -16.99
CA LYS A 77 -10.23 0.71 -15.88
C LYS A 77 -11.70 0.91 -15.51
N PHE A 78 -12.60 0.91 -16.49
CA PHE A 78 -14.05 0.98 -16.29
C PHE A 78 -14.63 -0.28 -15.63
N LEU A 79 -14.26 -1.49 -16.09
CA LEU A 79 -14.71 -2.74 -15.49
C LEU A 79 -14.16 -2.94 -14.08
N ALA A 80 -12.87 -2.68 -13.85
CA ALA A 80 -12.26 -2.74 -12.53
C ALA A 80 -12.97 -1.80 -11.52
N LYS A 81 -13.19 -0.53 -11.92
CA LYS A 81 -13.87 0.47 -11.07
C LYS A 81 -15.36 0.20 -10.85
N LEU A 82 -16.05 -0.45 -11.79
CA LEU A 82 -17.46 -0.80 -11.61
C LEU A 82 -17.63 -2.09 -10.80
N CYS A 83 -16.92 -3.16 -11.14
CA CYS A 83 -17.04 -4.46 -10.49
C CYS A 83 -16.49 -4.48 -9.06
N SER A 84 -15.69 -3.47 -8.70
CA SER A 84 -15.31 -3.24 -7.31
C SER A 84 -16.50 -2.73 -6.47
N ALA A 85 -17.24 -1.73 -6.95
CA ALA A 85 -18.31 -1.06 -6.18
C ALA A 85 -19.74 -1.61 -6.37
N GLU A 86 -20.13 -1.99 -7.59
CA GLU A 86 -21.49 -2.42 -7.96
C GLU A 86 -21.45 -3.86 -8.56
N SER A 87 -22.58 -4.56 -8.60
CA SER A 87 -22.71 -5.85 -9.32
C SER A 87 -23.56 -5.70 -10.57
N THR A 88 -23.17 -6.34 -11.69
CA THR A 88 -24.02 -6.39 -12.89
C THR A 88 -25.26 -7.27 -12.72
N GLY A 89 -25.31 -8.14 -11.70
CA GLY A 89 -26.35 -9.17 -11.51
C GLY A 89 -26.27 -10.33 -12.51
N GLU A 90 -25.80 -10.07 -13.73
CA GLU A 90 -25.64 -11.02 -14.83
C GLU A 90 -24.30 -11.79 -14.79
N GLY A 91 -23.53 -11.64 -13.71
CA GLY A 91 -22.27 -12.38 -13.51
C GLY A 91 -21.06 -11.90 -14.33
N ILE A 92 -21.19 -10.88 -15.18
CA ILE A 92 -20.08 -10.28 -15.97
C ILE A 92 -18.86 -9.99 -15.08
N CYS A 93 -19.07 -9.38 -13.91
CA CYS A 93 -17.97 -9.08 -12.97
C CYS A 93 -17.26 -10.32 -12.41
N ALA A 94 -17.96 -11.45 -12.23
CA ALA A 94 -17.34 -12.70 -11.78
C ALA A 94 -16.52 -13.33 -12.92
N HIS A 95 -17.02 -13.29 -14.16
CA HIS A 95 -16.25 -13.73 -15.33
C HIS A 95 -15.04 -12.83 -15.60
N PHE A 96 -15.14 -11.52 -15.36
CA PHE A 96 -14.01 -10.59 -15.44
C PHE A 96 -12.96 -10.88 -14.36
N GLY A 97 -13.37 -11.12 -13.11
CA GLY A 97 -12.47 -11.58 -12.05
C GLY A 97 -11.73 -12.86 -12.40
N ALA A 98 -12.45 -13.91 -12.82
CA ALA A 98 -11.86 -15.18 -13.26
C ALA A 98 -10.97 -15.03 -14.52
N MET A 99 -11.28 -14.07 -15.40
CA MET A 99 -10.48 -13.75 -16.58
C MET A 99 -9.14 -13.09 -16.20
N LEU A 100 -9.14 -12.22 -15.19
CA LEU A 100 -7.92 -11.64 -14.62
C LEU A 100 -7.12 -12.69 -13.86
N GLU A 101 -7.76 -13.49 -13.00
CA GLU A 101 -7.13 -14.58 -12.24
C GLU A 101 -6.39 -15.55 -13.18
N ALA A 102 -7.03 -15.98 -14.28
CA ALA A 102 -6.45 -16.89 -15.26
C ALA A 102 -5.37 -16.30 -16.20
N GLN A 103 -5.14 -14.98 -16.19
CA GLN A 103 -4.19 -14.29 -17.09
C GLN A 103 -3.13 -13.43 -16.39
N CYS A 104 -3.37 -13.04 -15.13
CA CYS A 104 -2.53 -12.14 -14.35
C CYS A 104 -1.94 -12.79 -13.09
N LEU A 105 -2.52 -13.87 -12.56
CA LEU A 105 -2.07 -14.49 -11.29
C LEU A 105 -1.43 -15.87 -11.50
N PRO A 106 -0.28 -16.16 -10.87
CA PRO A 106 0.28 -17.51 -10.87
C PRO A 106 -0.53 -18.44 -9.95
N SER A 107 -0.75 -19.68 -10.38
CA SER A 107 -1.49 -20.69 -9.59
C SER A 107 -0.74 -21.26 -8.37
N ASN A 108 0.28 -20.55 -7.88
CA ASN A 108 1.12 -20.93 -6.75
C ASN A 108 1.33 -19.71 -5.85
N LYS A 109 0.80 -19.75 -4.62
CA LYS A 109 0.92 -18.67 -3.63
C LYS A 109 2.34 -18.57 -3.03
N ASN A 110 3.20 -19.56 -3.28
CA ASN A 110 4.45 -19.76 -2.57
C ASN A 110 5.68 -19.48 -3.46
N SER A 111 5.59 -18.53 -4.40
CA SER A 111 6.71 -18.19 -5.29
C SER A 111 6.72 -16.73 -5.72
N ALA A 112 7.66 -15.95 -5.17
CA ALA A 112 8.04 -14.60 -5.59
C ALA A 112 8.78 -14.57 -6.96
N ALA A 113 8.30 -15.37 -7.91
CA ALA A 113 8.97 -15.70 -9.17
C ALA A 113 7.98 -15.71 -10.36
N HIS A 114 7.01 -14.80 -10.37
CA HIS A 114 6.15 -14.57 -11.54
C HIS A 114 5.76 -13.10 -11.78
N LEU A 115 6.75 -12.21 -11.74
CA LEU A 115 6.60 -10.88 -12.33
C LEU A 115 6.31 -11.00 -13.84
N VAL A 116 5.48 -10.08 -14.34
CA VAL A 116 5.10 -9.86 -15.76
C VAL A 116 4.05 -10.82 -16.36
N SER A 117 2.79 -10.39 -16.19
CA SER A 117 1.78 -10.43 -17.27
C SER A 117 0.92 -9.16 -17.26
N CYS A 118 0.55 -8.66 -16.07
CA CYS A 118 -0.32 -7.49 -15.89
C CYS A 118 0.30 -6.39 -14.98
N PRO A 119 1.45 -5.79 -15.35
CA PRO A 119 2.23 -4.92 -14.44
C PRO A 119 1.50 -3.65 -13.96
N GLU A 120 0.56 -3.10 -14.72
CA GLU A 120 -0.21 -1.90 -14.32
C GLU A 120 -1.35 -2.19 -13.32
N TYR A 121 -1.65 -3.47 -13.03
CA TYR A 121 -2.79 -3.88 -12.20
C TYR A 121 -2.39 -4.61 -10.91
N HIS A 122 -1.10 -4.85 -10.66
CA HIS A 122 -0.63 -5.46 -9.41
C HIS A 122 -1.03 -4.62 -8.19
N THR A 123 -0.81 -3.30 -8.26
CA THR A 123 -1.24 -2.30 -7.26
C THR A 123 -2.75 -1.99 -7.29
N MET A 124 -3.51 -2.64 -8.18
CA MET A 124 -4.98 -2.64 -8.21
C MET A 124 -5.58 -3.99 -7.75
N LEU A 125 -4.76 -4.95 -7.35
CA LEU A 125 -5.19 -6.19 -6.71
C LEU A 125 -4.63 -6.33 -5.29
N ASP A 126 -3.46 -5.76 -5.02
CA ASP A 126 -2.91 -5.68 -3.66
C ASP A 126 -2.70 -4.23 -3.17
N PRO A 127 -3.70 -3.67 -2.47
CA PRO A 127 -3.55 -2.51 -1.58
C PRO A 127 -2.90 -2.79 -0.22
N LEU A 128 -2.54 -4.04 0.10
CA LEU A 128 -2.36 -4.54 1.46
C LEU A 128 -0.94 -5.08 1.76
N GLU A 129 0.07 -4.79 0.94
CA GLU A 129 1.49 -5.11 1.25
C GLU A 129 2.02 -4.50 2.58
N GLY A 130 1.23 -3.67 3.28
CA GLY A 130 1.48 -3.29 4.69
C GLY A 130 0.31 -3.50 5.66
N ASP A 131 -0.79 -4.11 5.20
CA ASP A 131 -2.01 -4.43 5.96
C ASP A 131 -2.24 -5.95 6.10
N SER A 132 -1.39 -6.77 5.47
CA SER A 132 -1.32 -8.22 5.66
C SER A 132 -0.50 -8.56 6.90
N ASP A 133 -0.84 -9.72 7.45
CA ASP A 133 -0.29 -10.42 8.62
C ASP A 133 -0.04 -11.84 8.08
N GLU A 134 1.22 -12.15 7.75
CA GLU A 134 1.55 -13.29 6.87
C GLU A 134 1.60 -14.64 7.61
N ASP A 135 1.73 -14.61 8.95
CA ASP A 135 1.85 -15.81 9.80
C ASP A 135 0.75 -15.94 10.87
N GLY A 136 0.05 -14.86 11.21
CA GLY A 136 -1.16 -14.85 12.04
C GLY A 136 -0.95 -14.47 13.51
N ASP A 137 0.14 -13.81 13.88
CA ASP A 137 0.41 -13.41 15.26
C ASP A 137 -0.39 -12.16 15.72
N GLY A 138 -0.78 -11.30 14.78
CA GLY A 138 -1.56 -10.08 15.01
C GLY A 138 -0.84 -8.76 14.75
N TYR A 139 0.43 -8.77 14.36
CA TYR A 139 1.14 -7.63 13.80
C TYR A 139 1.11 -7.68 12.27
N ASN A 140 1.18 -6.50 11.61
CA ASN A 140 1.23 -6.45 10.14
C ASN A 140 2.69 -6.47 9.68
N ASN A 141 2.97 -7.08 8.53
CA ASN A 141 4.30 -7.19 7.91
C ASN A 141 5.07 -5.86 7.70
N SER A 142 4.42 -4.70 7.88
CA SER A 142 5.01 -3.37 7.76
C SER A 142 5.47 -2.75 9.09
N ILE A 143 5.11 -3.37 10.22
CA ILE A 143 5.49 -2.97 11.59
C ILE A 143 6.12 -4.12 12.39
N ASP A 144 6.13 -5.31 11.80
CA ASP A 144 6.69 -6.55 12.31
C ASP A 144 8.12 -6.73 11.78
N ALA A 145 9.05 -7.09 12.65
CA ALA A 145 10.45 -7.35 12.31
C ALA A 145 10.69 -8.72 11.65
N MET A 146 9.82 -9.72 11.91
CA MET A 146 10.04 -11.13 11.57
C MET A 146 8.83 -11.80 10.85
N PRO A 147 8.32 -11.27 9.70
CA PRO A 147 6.96 -11.53 9.16
C PRO A 147 6.65 -12.92 8.56
N PHE A 148 7.30 -13.97 9.06
CA PHE A 148 7.08 -15.37 8.75
C PHE A 148 7.26 -16.27 10.01
N THR A 149 7.29 -15.68 11.20
CA THR A 149 7.61 -16.29 12.49
C THR A 149 6.55 -15.91 13.54
N PRO A 150 5.44 -16.68 13.68
CA PRO A 150 4.24 -16.27 14.45
C PRO A 150 4.38 -16.34 15.99
N THR A 151 5.59 -16.05 16.47
CA THR A 151 5.98 -15.90 17.88
C THR A 151 6.97 -14.75 18.08
N GLU A 152 7.35 -14.02 17.03
CA GLU A 152 8.34 -12.94 17.05
C GLU A 152 7.85 -11.78 16.17
N TRP A 153 7.67 -10.59 16.76
CA TRP A 153 7.19 -9.39 16.05
C TRP A 153 8.17 -8.20 16.13
N SER A 154 9.28 -8.37 16.84
CA SER A 154 10.23 -7.33 17.23
C SER A 154 11.65 -7.90 17.29
N ASP A 155 12.62 -7.02 17.05
CA ASP A 155 14.06 -7.24 16.91
C ASP A 155 14.69 -5.88 17.29
N MET A 156 14.98 -5.69 18.58
CA MET A 156 15.26 -4.34 19.11
C MET A 156 16.71 -3.88 18.86
N ASP A 157 17.69 -4.78 18.84
CA ASP A 157 19.09 -4.44 18.54
C ASP A 157 19.42 -4.50 17.03
N GLY A 158 18.72 -5.36 16.27
CA GLY A 158 18.90 -5.56 14.83
C GLY A 158 19.82 -6.72 14.42
N ASP A 159 20.10 -7.68 15.31
CA ASP A 159 20.85 -8.93 15.05
C ASP A 159 20.09 -9.87 14.08
N GLY A 160 18.75 -9.88 14.14
CA GLY A 160 17.89 -10.76 13.35
C GLY A 160 17.41 -12.03 14.07
N ILE A 161 17.61 -12.13 15.38
CA ILE A 161 16.83 -12.96 16.30
C ILE A 161 15.62 -12.14 16.79
N GLY A 162 14.51 -12.82 17.08
CA GLY A 162 13.31 -12.15 17.59
C GLY A 162 13.33 -11.98 19.10
N ASP A 163 12.80 -10.85 19.58
CA ASP A 163 12.76 -10.40 20.98
C ASP A 163 12.33 -11.46 22.03
N ASN A 164 11.51 -12.46 21.68
CA ASN A 164 11.04 -13.50 22.61
C ASN A 164 11.96 -14.74 22.64
N SER A 165 12.88 -14.86 21.69
CA SER A 165 13.88 -15.94 21.58
C SER A 165 15.32 -15.48 21.84
N ASP A 166 15.55 -14.17 21.91
CA ASP A 166 16.85 -13.55 22.10
C ASP A 166 17.39 -13.69 23.54
N PRO A 167 18.66 -14.09 23.76
CA PRO A 167 19.33 -13.99 25.05
C PRO A 167 19.82 -12.58 25.47
N ASP A 168 19.93 -11.59 24.59
CA ASP A 168 20.64 -10.29 24.80
C ASP A 168 19.91 -9.16 24.04
N ARG A 169 18.65 -8.87 24.45
CA ARG A 169 17.61 -8.30 23.56
C ARG A 169 17.86 -6.88 23.08
N ASP A 170 18.76 -6.16 23.73
CA ASP A 170 19.07 -4.77 23.41
C ASP A 170 20.50 -4.60 22.86
N GLY A 171 21.28 -5.68 22.81
CA GLY A 171 22.64 -5.71 22.30
C GLY A 171 23.69 -5.04 23.21
N ASP A 172 23.38 -4.80 24.49
CA ASP A 172 24.30 -4.28 25.50
C ASP A 172 25.52 -5.20 25.74
N SER A 173 25.38 -6.51 25.46
CA SER A 173 26.32 -7.61 25.79
C SER A 173 26.19 -8.17 27.20
N VAL A 174 25.01 -8.04 27.83
CA VAL A 174 24.64 -8.70 29.09
C VAL A 174 23.36 -9.51 28.87
N GLU A 175 23.41 -10.81 29.18
CA GLU A 175 22.26 -11.72 28.96
C GLU A 175 21.02 -11.27 29.76
N ASN A 176 19.84 -11.35 29.16
CA ASN A 176 18.51 -10.96 29.70
C ASN A 176 18.17 -11.56 31.10
N GLU A 177 18.84 -12.63 31.54
CA GLU A 177 18.70 -13.23 32.89
C GLU A 177 19.63 -12.59 33.95
N GLN A 178 20.60 -11.79 33.54
CA GLN A 178 21.66 -11.18 34.36
C GLN A 178 21.57 -9.65 34.40
N ASP A 179 20.89 -9.06 33.43
CA ASP A 179 20.59 -7.64 33.34
C ASP A 179 19.41 -7.23 34.27
N ALA A 180 19.47 -6.01 34.80
CA ALA A 180 18.43 -5.33 35.56
C ALA A 180 17.41 -4.58 34.68
N PHE A 181 17.77 -4.16 33.46
CA PHE A 181 16.91 -3.42 32.53
C PHE A 181 16.98 -3.97 31.09
N PRO A 182 16.48 -5.20 30.79
CA PRO A 182 16.62 -5.90 29.49
C PRO A 182 15.85 -5.30 28.30
N ASP A 183 15.60 -3.99 28.34
CA ASP A 183 14.89 -3.15 27.38
C ASP A 183 15.59 -1.76 27.20
N ASP A 184 16.76 -1.48 27.81
CA ASP A 184 17.52 -0.23 27.60
C ASP A 184 19.06 -0.45 27.51
N PRO A 185 19.67 -0.36 26.30
CA PRO A 185 21.08 -0.73 26.02
C PRO A 185 22.10 0.32 26.47
N LYS A 186 21.92 0.80 27.70
CA LYS A 186 22.74 1.75 28.43
C LYS A 186 22.80 1.44 29.93
N GLU A 187 21.98 0.54 30.46
CA GLU A 187 21.74 0.38 31.89
C GLU A 187 21.67 -1.08 32.33
N TRP A 188 22.80 -1.79 32.40
CA TRP A 188 22.79 -3.23 32.73
C TRP A 188 22.70 -3.58 34.24
N SER A 189 22.51 -2.60 35.14
CA SER A 189 22.77 -2.75 36.58
C SER A 189 21.97 -1.77 37.44
N ASP A 190 21.41 -2.26 38.55
CA ASP A 190 20.78 -1.51 39.65
C ASP A 190 21.42 -2.00 40.95
N MET A 191 22.37 -1.22 41.52
CA MET A 191 23.17 -1.67 42.66
C MET A 191 22.49 -1.49 44.03
N ASP A 192 21.54 -0.57 44.17
CA ASP A 192 20.88 -0.26 45.46
C ASP A 192 19.42 -0.74 45.54
N GLY A 193 18.76 -0.95 44.39
CA GLY A 193 17.43 -1.53 44.24
C GLY A 193 16.29 -0.52 44.12
N ASP A 194 16.55 0.73 43.72
CA ASP A 194 15.53 1.77 43.53
C ASP A 194 14.79 1.72 42.18
N GLY A 195 15.38 1.06 41.16
CA GLY A 195 14.83 0.97 39.80
C GLY A 195 15.32 2.06 38.82
N ILE A 196 16.44 2.72 39.09
CA ILE A 196 17.18 3.58 38.14
C ILE A 196 18.53 2.91 37.80
N GLY A 197 18.90 2.95 36.52
CA GLY A 197 20.13 2.35 36.03
C GLY A 197 21.41 3.03 36.53
N ASP A 198 22.39 2.22 36.92
CA ASP A 198 23.70 2.55 37.47
C ASP A 198 24.50 3.62 36.67
N ASN A 199 24.24 3.84 35.37
CA ASN A 199 24.94 4.83 34.55
C ASN A 199 24.21 6.18 34.46
N SER A 200 22.91 6.21 34.81
CA SER A 200 22.08 7.42 34.89
C SER A 200 21.75 7.84 36.33
N ASP A 201 21.87 6.94 37.30
CA ASP A 201 21.60 7.20 38.72
C ASP A 201 22.63 8.18 39.36
N PRO A 202 22.16 9.24 40.07
CA PRO A 202 23.03 10.12 40.84
C PRO A 202 23.45 9.63 42.24
N ASP A 203 22.81 8.62 42.84
CA ASP A 203 22.95 8.31 44.29
C ASP A 203 23.75 7.01 44.65
N ARG A 204 24.14 6.20 43.64
CA ARG A 204 25.01 4.99 43.61
C ARG A 204 26.21 4.89 44.57
#